data_AF-A0A928SQU2-F1
#
_entry.id   AF-A0A928SQU2-F1
#
_cell.length_a   1.000
_cell.length_b   1.000
_cell.length_c   1.000
_cell.angle_alpha   90.00
_cell.angle_beta   90.00
_cell.angle_gamma   90.00
#
_symmetry.space_group_name_H-M   'P 1'
#
loop_
_entity.id
_entity.type
_entity.pdbx_description
1 polymer ?
#
loop_
_entity_poly.entity_id
_entity_poly.type
_entity_poly.pdbx_seq_one_letter_code
_entity_poly.pdbx_strand_id
1 'polypeptide(L)'
;MIHLEERELTIRIHLSASFDPDYDGDEDGYAWYERFQRELEPELVRALFGVLRSHPRFSALPAPRGGDPDSVREIAVSFVPSAR
;
A
#
# COMPACT_ATOMS: atom_id res chain seq x y z
N MET A 1 25.84 6.55 21.92
CA MET A 1 24.76 7.38 21.34
C MET A 1 24.39 6.76 20.01
N ILE A 2 23.13 6.38 19.82
CA ILE A 2 22.64 5.85 18.54
C ILE A 2 22.34 7.06 17.65
N HIS A 3 22.87 7.08 16.43
CA HIS A 3 22.49 8.08 15.41
C HIS A 3 21.32 7.52 14.61
N LEU A 4 20.23 8.27 14.51
CA LEU A 4 19.00 7.89 13.82
C LEU A 4 18.73 8.90 12.70
N GLU A 5 18.49 8.40 11.49
CA GLU A 5 18.08 9.17 10.32
C GLU A 5 16.71 8.67 9.84
N GLU A 6 15.75 9.58 9.68
CA GLU A 6 14.37 9.25 9.30
C GLU A 6 13.89 10.08 8.10
N ARG A 7 13.14 9.43 7.21
CA ARG A 7 12.49 10.01 6.03
C ARG A 7 11.18 9.28 5.75
N GLU A 8 10.21 10.03 5.21
CA GLU A 8 8.92 9.50 4.76
C GLU A 8 8.85 9.49 3.22
N LEU A 9 8.21 8.46 2.66
CA LEU A 9 7.85 8.37 1.25
C LEU A 9 6.36 8.08 1.13
N THR A 10 5.63 8.90 0.38
CA THR A 10 4.20 8.70 0.12
C THR A 10 3.97 8.17 -1.29
N ILE A 11 3.19 7.10 -1.44
CA ILE A 11 2.70 6.60 -2.72
C ILE A 11 1.19 6.85 -2.80
N ARG A 12 0.71 7.51 -3.85
CA ARG A 12 -0.71 7.81 -4.07
C ARG A 12 -1.20 7.14 -5.35
N ILE A 13 -2.30 6.42 -5.25
CA ILE A 13 -2.98 5.79 -6.38
C ILE A 13 -4.31 6.52 -6.58
N HIS A 14 -4.54 7.02 -7.79
CA HIS A 14 -5.80 7.63 -8.18
C HIS A 14 -6.60 6.63 -9.00
N LEU A 15 -7.81 6.32 -8.56
CA LEU A 15 -8.70 5.39 -9.24
C LEU A 15 -9.93 6.13 -9.75
N SER A 16 -10.35 5.77 -10.96
CA SER A 16 -11.54 6.31 -11.58
C SER A 16 -12.16 5.25 -12.48
N ALA A 17 -13.48 5.21 -12.51
CA ALA A 17 -14.25 4.46 -13.50
C ALA A 17 -15.05 5.44 -14.35
N SER A 18 -15.33 5.06 -15.59
CA SER A 18 -16.23 5.77 -16.50
C SER A 18 -17.14 4.73 -17.13
N PHE A 19 -18.42 5.05 -17.20
CA PHE A 19 -19.46 4.13 -17.64
C PHE A 19 -20.17 4.74 -18.85
N ASP A 20 -20.47 3.90 -19.83
CA ASP A 20 -21.23 4.31 -21.02
C ASP A 20 -22.69 4.63 -20.67
N PRO A 21 -23.40 5.41 -21.51
CA PRO A 21 -24.79 5.78 -21.24
C PRO A 21 -25.77 4.61 -21.18
N ASP A 22 -25.43 3.49 -21.82
CA ASP A 22 -26.19 2.24 -21.84
C ASP A 22 -25.69 1.21 -20.82
N TYR A 23 -24.88 1.66 -19.85
CA TYR A 23 -24.37 0.80 -18.80
C TYR A 23 -25.48 0.28 -17.87
N ASP A 24 -25.50 -1.04 -17.66
CA ASP A 24 -26.54 -1.75 -16.91
C ASP A 24 -26.44 -1.59 -15.37
N GLY A 25 -25.39 -0.91 -14.86
CA GLY A 25 -25.26 -0.57 -13.44
C GLY A 25 -24.61 -1.64 -12.54
N ASP A 26 -24.08 -2.73 -13.10
CA ASP A 26 -23.54 -3.87 -12.33
C ASP A 26 -22.37 -3.53 -11.38
N GLU A 27 -21.67 -2.42 -11.63
CA GLU A 27 -20.54 -1.91 -10.85
C GLU A 27 -20.82 -0.51 -10.28
N ASP A 28 -22.09 -0.07 -10.30
CA ASP A 28 -22.54 1.17 -9.66
C ASP A 28 -22.36 1.16 -8.14
N GLY A 29 -22.60 2.31 -7.51
CA GLY A 29 -22.56 2.43 -6.05
C GLY A 29 -21.18 2.16 -5.46
N TYR A 30 -20.11 2.35 -6.25
CA TYR A 30 -18.72 2.01 -5.92
C TYR A 30 -18.40 0.51 -5.91
N ALA A 31 -19.23 -0.37 -6.48
CA ALA A 31 -18.92 -1.80 -6.54
C ALA A 31 -17.63 -2.12 -7.33
N TRP A 32 -17.28 -1.32 -8.35
CA TRP A 32 -15.97 -1.40 -9.02
C TRP A 32 -14.80 -1.14 -8.05
N TYR A 33 -14.99 -0.20 -7.12
CA TYR A 33 -13.98 0.18 -6.12
C TYR A 33 -13.91 -0.87 -5.01
N GLU A 34 -15.04 -1.41 -4.56
CA GLU A 34 -15.06 -2.55 -3.62
C GLU A 34 -14.34 -3.77 -4.21
N ARG A 35 -14.53 -4.04 -5.51
CA ARG A 35 -13.77 -5.07 -6.22
C ARG A 35 -12.28 -4.78 -6.19
N PHE A 36 -11.87 -3.55 -6.50
CA PHE A 36 -10.47 -3.13 -6.38
C PHE A 36 -9.91 -3.39 -4.97
N GLN A 37 -10.62 -2.97 -3.93
CA GLN A 37 -10.19 -3.14 -2.53
C GLN A 37 -10.09 -4.62 -2.14
N ARG A 38 -11.00 -5.46 -2.63
CA ARG A 38 -11.03 -6.89 -2.32
C ARG A 38 -9.97 -7.69 -3.06
N GLU A 39 -9.74 -7.37 -4.33
CA GLU A 39 -8.96 -8.23 -5.24
C GLU A 39 -7.58 -7.64 -5.50
N LEU A 40 -7.47 -6.36 -5.87
CA LEU A 40 -6.22 -5.77 -6.37
C LEU A 40 -5.41 -5.06 -5.28
N GLU A 41 -6.02 -4.32 -4.36
CA GLU A 41 -5.30 -3.65 -3.25
C GLU A 41 -4.43 -4.62 -2.45
N PRO A 42 -4.90 -5.82 -2.04
CA PRO A 42 -4.08 -6.76 -1.28
C PRO A 42 -2.90 -7.29 -2.09
N GLU A 43 -3.04 -7.44 -3.42
CA GLU A 43 -1.97 -7.84 -4.31
C GLU A 43 -0.89 -6.78 -4.43
N LEU A 44 -1.28 -5.51 -4.58
CA LEU A 44 -0.35 -4.37 -4.62
C LEU A 44 0.46 -4.26 -3.32
N VAL A 45 -0.21 -4.40 -2.17
CA VAL A 45 0.45 -4.40 -0.86
C VAL A 45 1.44 -5.57 -0.76
N ARG A 46 1.04 -6.78 -1.19
CA ARG A 46 1.94 -7.95 -1.22
C ARG A 46 3.15 -7.72 -2.11
N ALA A 47 2.97 -7.14 -3.29
CA ALA A 47 4.06 -6.83 -4.22
C ALA A 47 5.03 -5.82 -3.61
N LEU A 48 4.53 -4.77 -2.96
CA LEU A 48 5.36 -3.77 -2.28
C LEU A 48 6.21 -4.40 -1.17
N PHE A 49 5.61 -5.22 -0.31
CA PHE A 49 6.36 -5.99 0.69
C PHE A 49 7.37 -6.94 0.05
N GLY A 50 7.02 -7.59 -1.05
CA GLY A 50 7.90 -8.49 -1.79
C GLY A 50 9.17 -7.78 -2.26
N VAL A 51 9.03 -6.61 -2.90
CA VAL A 51 10.16 -5.80 -3.36
C VAL A 51 11.00 -5.29 -2.20
N LEU A 52 10.38 -4.77 -1.12
CA LEU A 52 11.13 -4.28 0.03
C LEU A 52 11.94 -5.40 0.69
N ARG A 53 11.35 -6.59 0.84
CA ARG A 53 12.00 -7.74 1.49
C ARG A 53 12.97 -8.50 0.58
N SER A 54 12.91 -8.32 -0.73
CA SER A 54 13.90 -8.91 -1.65
C SER A 54 15.28 -8.24 -1.54
N HIS A 55 15.36 -7.06 -0.89
CA HIS A 55 16.62 -6.35 -0.67
C HIS A 55 17.14 -6.64 0.74
N PRO A 56 18.24 -7.42 0.90
CA PRO A 56 18.66 -7.97 2.19
C PRO A 56 19.08 -6.93 3.25
N ARG A 57 19.27 -5.67 2.83
CA ARG A 57 19.60 -4.56 3.73
C ARG A 57 18.38 -3.76 4.17
N PHE A 58 17.19 -4.17 3.78
CA PHE A 58 15.95 -3.51 4.18
C PHE A 58 15.03 -4.52 4.85
N SER A 59 14.41 -4.10 5.94
CA SER A 59 13.30 -4.82 6.56
C SER A 59 12.01 -4.02 6.37
N ALA A 60 10.88 -4.71 6.22
CA ALA A 60 9.58 -4.08 6.05
C ALA A 60 8.53 -4.78 6.92
N LEU A 61 7.95 -4.02 7.84
CA LEU A 61 6.93 -4.45 8.78
C LEU A 61 5.64 -3.65 8.56
N PRO A 62 4.46 -4.29 8.69
CA PRO A 62 3.21 -3.52 8.80
C PRO A 62 3.32 -2.58 10.00
N ALA A 63 3.09 -1.29 9.80
CA ALA A 63 3.00 -0.37 10.93
C ALA A 63 1.71 -0.66 11.72
N PRO A 64 1.69 -0.42 13.04
CA PRO A 64 0.47 -0.53 13.83
C PRO A 64 -0.63 0.34 13.20
N ARG A 65 -1.81 -0.24 12.96
CA ARG A 65 -2.97 0.52 12.48
C ARG A 65 -3.45 1.45 13.59
N GLY A 66 -2.97 2.69 13.59
CA GLY A 66 -3.49 3.76 14.43
C GLY A 66 -4.49 4.59 13.64
N GLY A 67 -5.79 4.21 13.65
CA GLY A 67 -6.85 4.99 13.01
C GLY A 67 -7.69 4.22 11.99
N ASP A 68 -8.58 4.97 11.34
CA ASP A 68 -9.60 4.52 10.40
C ASP A 68 -9.04 3.48 9.39
N PRO A 69 -9.62 2.27 9.29
CA PRO A 69 -9.18 1.22 8.37
C PRO A 69 -9.15 1.64 6.89
N ASP A 70 -9.81 2.73 6.52
CA ASP A 70 -9.82 3.29 5.16
C ASP A 70 -8.74 4.37 4.93
N SER A 71 -8.04 4.83 5.97
CA SER A 71 -7.34 6.12 5.89
C SER A 71 -5.92 6.07 5.30
N VAL A 72 -5.03 5.17 5.70
CA VAL A 72 -3.67 5.03 5.13
C VAL A 72 -3.13 3.62 5.40
N ARG A 73 -2.40 3.03 4.46
CA ARG A 73 -1.57 1.83 4.71
C ARG A 73 -0.13 2.27 4.96
N GLU A 74 0.34 2.14 6.19
CA GLU A 74 1.71 2.49 6.56
C GLU A 74 2.60 1.23 6.66
N ILE A 75 3.81 1.33 6.10
CA ILE A 75 4.83 0.29 6.13
C ILE A 75 6.07 0.87 6.78
N ALA A 76 6.44 0.33 7.94
CA ALA A 76 7.69 0.68 8.59
C ALA A 76 8.84 -0.02 7.87
N VAL A 77 9.75 0.77 7.30
CA VAL A 77 10.94 0.27 6.60
C VAL A 77 12.19 0.69 7.38
N SER A 78 13.07 -0.27 7.66
CA SER A 78 14.36 0.01 8.30
C SER A 78 15.51 -0.52 7.47
N PHE A 79 16.61 0.22 7.47
CA PHE A 79 17.86 -0.17 6.83
C PHE A 79 18.77 -0.89 7.83
N VAL A 80 19.36 -2.00 7.41
CA VAL A 80 20.38 -2.75 8.15
C VAL A 80 21.75 -2.46 7.52
N PRO A 81 22.64 -1.77 8.24
CA PRO A 81 24.02 -1.61 7.80
C PRO A 81 24.69 -2.98 7.66
N SER A 82 25.50 -3.18 6.61
CA SER A 82 26.37 -4.36 6.53
C SER A 82 27.28 -4.38 7.76
N ALA A 83 27.43 -5.54 8.39
CA ALA A 83 28.46 -5.73 9.40
C ALA A 83 29.83 -5.39 8.78
N ARG A 84 30.65 -4.64 9.52
CA ARG A 84 32.06 -4.41 9.16
C ARG A 84 32.85 -5.70 9.24
#